data_AF-A0A4R9AG90-F1
#
_entry.id   AF-A0A4R9AG90-F1
#
_cell.length_a   1.000
_cell.length_b   1.000
_cell.length_c   1.000
_cell.angle_alpha   90.00
_cell.angle_beta   90.00
_cell.angle_gamma   90.00
#
_symmetry.space_group_name_H-M   'P 1'
#
loop_
_entity.id
_entity.type
_entity.pdbx_description
1 polymer ?
#
loop_
_entity_poly.entity_id
_entity_poly.type
_entity_poly.pdbx_seq_one_letter_code
_entity_poly.pdbx_strand_id
1 'polypeptide(L)'
;MFHTHARNSIESLNYQVKSGGTEDIESASRRRVRGFGAAQIIVTMLLTNFNLRKIAAFMSDKIKDEAKKQVNGEPRFAPQRRRDREFHNAYTDTYPSDVERPTKPKRSDGDETGGPPRRT
;
A
#
# COMPACT_ATOMS: atom_id res chain seq x y z
N MET A 1 13.59 6.59 -66.53
CA MET A 1 13.92 7.29 -65.27
C MET A 1 12.89 8.34 -64.83
N PHE A 2 11.93 8.79 -65.67
CA PHE A 2 10.91 9.78 -65.28
C PHE A 2 9.73 9.22 -64.46
N HIS A 3 9.28 8.00 -64.75
CA HIS A 3 8.08 7.43 -64.14
C HIS A 3 8.21 7.22 -62.62
N THR A 4 9.40 6.89 -62.12
CA THR A 4 9.66 6.73 -60.69
C THR A 4 9.60 8.07 -59.94
N HIS A 5 10.13 9.14 -60.52
CA HIS A 5 10.09 10.48 -59.92
C HIS A 5 8.68 11.07 -59.91
N ALA A 6 7.92 10.86 -60.98
CA ALA A 6 6.51 11.26 -61.05
C ALA A 6 5.67 10.51 -60.02
N ARG A 7 5.90 9.21 -59.86
CA ARG A 7 5.21 8.38 -58.85
C ARG A 7 5.52 8.84 -57.43
N ASN A 8 6.79 9.00 -57.08
CA ASN A 8 7.19 9.45 -55.75
C ASN A 8 6.66 10.84 -55.42
N SER A 9 6.58 11.74 -56.40
CA SER A 9 5.97 13.06 -56.21
C SER A 9 4.48 12.98 -55.94
N ILE A 10 3.75 12.15 -56.70
CA ILE A 10 2.30 11.96 -56.49
C ILE A 10 2.03 11.28 -55.14
N GLU A 11 2.83 10.29 -54.76
CA GLU A 11 2.70 9.59 -53.47
C GLU A 11 3.01 10.52 -52.30
N SER A 12 4.06 11.36 -52.40
CA SER A 12 4.39 12.38 -51.40
C SER A 12 3.30 13.46 -51.27
N LEU A 13 2.79 13.95 -52.41
CA LEU A 13 1.71 14.94 -52.43
C LEU A 13 0.41 14.37 -51.84
N ASN A 14 0.05 13.14 -52.20
CA ASN A 14 -1.13 12.45 -51.67
C ASN A 14 -0.99 12.20 -50.16
N TYR A 15 0.21 11.83 -49.69
CA TYR A 15 0.51 11.71 -48.28
C TYR A 15 0.34 13.05 -47.55
N GLN A 16 0.86 14.14 -48.13
CA GLN A 16 0.77 15.49 -47.55
C GLN A 16 -0.67 16.03 -47.48
N VAL A 17 -1.48 15.76 -48.52
CA VAL A 17 -2.90 16.14 -48.55
C VAL A 17 -3.71 15.31 -47.54
N LYS A 18 -3.38 14.03 -47.36
CA LYS A 18 -4.06 13.13 -46.42
C LYS A 18 -3.60 13.25 -44.98
N SER A 19 -2.37 13.71 -44.74
CA SER A 19 -1.78 13.70 -43.39
C SER A 19 -2.28 14.82 -42.49
N GLY A 20 -2.99 15.81 -43.04
CA GLY A 20 -3.32 17.04 -42.32
C GLY A 20 -2.05 17.81 -41.92
N GLY A 21 -2.17 19.11 -41.67
CA GLY A 21 -1.03 19.90 -41.20
C GLY A 21 -0.46 19.39 -39.87
N THR A 22 0.72 19.89 -39.49
CA THR A 22 1.40 19.61 -38.21
C THR A 22 0.53 19.82 -36.97
N GLU A 23 -0.53 20.62 -37.08
CA GLU A 23 -1.49 20.96 -36.04
C GLU A 23 -2.66 19.94 -35.87
N ASP A 24 -2.77 18.92 -36.73
CA ASP A 24 -4.01 18.17 -36.89
C ASP A 24 -4.31 17.16 -35.75
N ILE A 25 -5.43 17.42 -35.04
CA ILE A 25 -5.98 16.63 -33.93
C ILE A 25 -6.72 15.37 -34.44
N GLU A 26 -7.01 15.29 -35.74
CA GLU A 26 -7.68 14.16 -36.39
C GLU A 26 -6.77 12.91 -36.46
N SER A 27 -5.45 13.07 -36.38
CA SER A 27 -4.54 11.93 -36.46
C SER A 27 -4.67 11.00 -35.25
N ALA A 28 -5.25 9.81 -35.48
CA ALA A 28 -5.54 8.80 -34.44
C ALA A 28 -4.31 8.43 -33.58
N SER A 29 -3.12 8.40 -34.19
CA SER A 29 -1.86 8.12 -33.50
C SER A 29 -1.51 9.20 -32.46
N ARG A 30 -1.61 10.49 -32.81
CA ARG A 30 -1.30 11.58 -31.87
C ARG A 30 -2.34 11.68 -30.76
N ARG A 31 -3.62 11.43 -31.06
CA ARG A 31 -4.69 11.32 -30.06
C ARG A 31 -4.38 10.19 -29.05
N ARG A 32 -3.91 9.05 -29.53
CA ARG A 32 -3.49 7.92 -28.69
C ARG A 32 -2.33 8.29 -27.78
N VAL A 33 -1.26 8.88 -28.31
CA VAL A 33 -0.08 9.28 -27.52
C VAL A 33 -0.46 10.32 -26.45
N ARG A 34 -1.24 11.34 -26.81
CA ARG A 34 -1.73 12.34 -25.84
C ARG A 34 -2.64 11.70 -24.78
N GLY A 35 -3.50 10.76 -25.17
CA GLY A 35 -4.34 9.99 -24.24
C GLY A 35 -3.53 9.20 -23.21
N PHE A 36 -2.46 8.53 -23.65
CA PHE A 36 -1.54 7.86 -22.72
C PHE A 36 -0.83 8.85 -21.78
N GLY A 37 -0.37 9.99 -22.30
CA GLY A 37 0.24 11.04 -21.48
C GLY A 37 -0.72 11.60 -20.42
N ALA A 38 -1.96 11.87 -20.79
CA ALA A 38 -2.99 12.33 -19.85
C ALA A 38 -3.31 11.27 -18.78
N ALA A 39 -3.45 10.00 -19.18
CA ALA A 39 -3.65 8.90 -18.24
C ALA A 39 -2.50 8.79 -17.23
N GLN A 40 -1.25 8.95 -17.69
CA GLN A 40 -0.09 8.94 -16.82
C GLN A 40 -0.15 10.04 -15.75
N ILE A 41 -0.54 11.27 -16.12
CA ILE A 41 -0.69 12.38 -15.18
C ILE A 41 -1.77 12.10 -14.14
N ILE A 42 -2.90 11.52 -14.56
CA ILE A 42 -3.98 11.17 -13.64
C ILE A 42 -3.53 10.06 -12.67
N VAL A 43 -2.86 9.03 -13.18
CA VAL A 43 -2.35 7.92 -12.37
C VAL A 43 -1.31 8.40 -11.36
N THR A 44 -0.40 9.30 -11.74
CA THR A 44 0.59 9.85 -10.81
C THR A 44 -0.09 10.67 -9.71
N MET A 45 -1.08 11.50 -10.03
CA MET A 45 -1.87 12.25 -9.04
C MET A 45 -2.64 11.33 -8.08
N LEU A 46 -3.23 10.24 -8.59
CA LEU A 46 -3.92 9.25 -7.76
C LEU A 46 -2.97 8.54 -6.80
N LEU A 47 -1.80 8.13 -7.29
CA LEU A 47 -0.79 7.45 -6.48
C LEU A 47 -0.22 8.37 -5.40
N THR A 48 0.08 9.63 -5.74
CA THR A 48 0.54 10.61 -4.75
C THR A 48 -0.54 10.89 -3.71
N ASN A 49 -1.81 11.06 -4.11
CA ASN A 49 -2.92 11.25 -3.17
C ASN A 49 -3.09 10.05 -2.22
N PHE A 50 -3.03 8.83 -2.75
CA PHE A 50 -3.08 7.61 -1.94
C PHE A 50 -1.94 7.55 -0.93
N ASN A 51 -0.71 7.83 -1.38
CA ASN A 51 0.47 7.83 -0.51
C ASN A 51 0.36 8.88 0.61
N LEU A 52 -0.08 10.10 0.28
CA LEU A 52 -0.30 11.16 1.27
C LEU A 52 -1.34 10.75 2.32
N ARG A 53 -2.46 10.15 1.90
CA ARG A 53 -3.49 9.65 2.84
C ARG A 53 -2.94 8.55 3.75
N LYS A 54 -2.14 7.64 3.21
CA LYS A 54 -1.52 6.55 3.99
C LYS A 54 -0.57 7.11 5.07
N ILE A 55 0.26 8.10 4.71
CA ILE A 55 1.16 8.77 5.66
C ILE A 55 0.35 9.53 6.72
N ALA A 56 -0.67 10.28 6.32
CA ALA A 56 -1.52 11.01 7.26
C ALA A 56 -2.25 10.09 8.25
N ALA A 57 -2.77 8.95 7.77
CA ALA A 57 -3.38 7.94 8.62
C ALA A 57 -2.36 7.37 9.62
N PHE A 58 -1.17 6.97 9.14
CA PHE A 58 -0.09 6.48 9.99
C PHE A 58 0.29 7.49 11.09
N MET A 59 0.46 8.76 10.73
CA MET A 59 0.76 9.81 11.71
C MET A 59 -0.39 10.02 12.70
N SER A 60 -1.64 10.02 12.23
CA SER A 60 -2.82 10.13 13.10
C SER A 60 -2.89 8.99 14.10
N ASP A 61 -2.60 7.76 13.68
CA ASP A 61 -2.60 6.58 14.55
C ASP A 61 -1.50 6.69 15.61
N LYS A 62 -0.29 7.14 15.22
CA LYS A 62 0.80 7.41 16.16
C LYS A 62 0.43 8.46 17.22
N ILE A 63 -0.15 9.58 16.79
CA ILE A 63 -0.59 10.65 17.70
C ILE A 63 -1.66 10.13 18.66
N LYS A 64 -2.64 9.34 18.17
CA LYS A 64 -3.67 8.74 19.02
C LYS A 64 -3.09 7.76 20.02
N ASP A 65 -2.13 6.94 19.61
CA ASP A 65 -1.47 5.97 20.50
C ASP A 65 -0.63 6.67 21.57
N GLU A 66 0.09 7.74 21.22
CA GLU A 66 0.81 8.57 22.17
C GLU A 66 -0.14 9.26 23.16
N ALA A 67 -1.25 9.84 22.68
CA ALA A 67 -2.27 10.44 23.52
C ALA A 67 -2.87 9.41 24.49
N LYS A 68 -3.16 8.18 24.03
CA LYS A 68 -3.62 7.09 24.90
C LYS A 68 -2.60 6.73 25.97
N LYS A 69 -1.30 6.68 25.62
CA LYS A 69 -0.22 6.43 26.60
C LYS A 69 -0.11 7.56 27.62
N GLN A 70 -0.25 8.81 27.21
CA GLN A 70 -0.21 9.96 28.13
C GLN A 70 -1.41 9.95 29.08
N VAL A 71 -2.62 9.68 28.57
CA VAL A 71 -3.85 9.61 29.39
C VAL A 71 -3.81 8.43 30.35
N ASN A 72 -3.34 7.26 29.91
CA ASN A 72 -3.35 6.03 30.71
C ASN A 72 -2.08 5.85 31.57
N GLY A 73 -1.01 6.63 31.31
CA GLY A 73 0.31 6.48 31.93
C GLY A 73 1.07 5.22 31.48
N GLU A 74 2.24 4.97 32.10
CA GLU A 74 2.85 3.63 32.14
C GLU A 74 1.75 2.59 32.49
N PRO A 75 1.76 1.37 31.92
CA PRO A 75 0.80 0.36 32.29
C PRO A 75 0.79 0.26 33.82
N ARG A 76 -0.31 0.71 34.43
CA ARG A 76 -0.49 0.60 35.87
C ARG A 76 -0.55 -0.89 36.13
N PHE A 77 0.59 -1.50 36.46
CA PHE A 77 0.61 -2.82 37.05
C PHE A 77 -0.32 -2.71 38.25
N ALA A 78 -1.49 -3.35 38.14
CA ALA A 78 -2.43 -3.38 39.23
C ALA A 78 -1.64 -3.87 40.45
N PRO A 79 -1.63 -3.15 41.58
CA PRO A 79 -0.80 -3.52 42.71
C PRO A 79 -1.11 -4.97 43.08
N GLN A 80 -0.09 -5.82 43.00
CA GLN A 80 -0.23 -7.25 43.27
C GLN A 80 -0.80 -7.42 44.67
N ARG A 81 -1.94 -8.13 44.76
CA ARG A 81 -2.59 -8.38 46.05
C ARG A 81 -1.61 -9.14 46.93
N ARG A 82 -1.60 -8.84 48.23
CA ARG A 82 -0.65 -9.45 49.17
C ARG A 82 -0.63 -10.98 49.08
N ARG A 83 -1.80 -11.62 48.90
CA ARG A 83 -1.91 -13.08 48.70
C ARG A 83 -1.09 -13.60 47.51
N ASP A 84 -1.13 -12.89 46.39
CA ASP A 84 -0.46 -13.30 45.16
C ASP A 84 1.06 -13.06 45.22
N ARG A 85 1.55 -12.30 46.23
CA ARG A 85 2.98 -12.14 46.52
C ARG A 85 3.55 -13.27 47.36
N GLU A 86 2.72 -13.84 48.23
CA GLU A 86 3.10 -14.92 49.14
C GLU A 86 2.86 -16.30 48.49
N PHE A 87 1.86 -16.43 47.62
CA PHE A 87 1.47 -17.69 46.99
C PHE A 87 1.24 -17.55 45.48
N HIS A 88 1.54 -18.61 44.73
CA HIS A 88 1.21 -18.69 43.32
C HIS A 88 -0.31 -18.71 43.11
N ASN A 89 -0.79 -17.81 42.26
CA ASN A 89 -2.19 -17.76 41.86
C ASN A 89 -2.34 -18.32 40.44
N ALA A 90 -2.87 -19.54 40.33
CA ALA A 90 -3.06 -20.21 39.04
C ALA A 90 -4.06 -19.52 38.12
N TYR A 91 -5.01 -18.75 38.66
CA TYR A 91 -6.03 -18.07 37.87
C TYR A 91 -5.47 -16.83 37.17
N THR A 92 -4.55 -16.11 37.81
CA THR A 92 -3.89 -14.91 37.26
C THR A 92 -2.46 -15.18 36.80
N ASP A 93 -2.01 -16.44 36.86
CA ASP A 93 -0.66 -16.88 36.49
C ASP A 93 0.46 -16.05 37.17
N THR A 94 0.18 -15.60 38.39
CA THR A 94 1.05 -14.70 39.15
C THR A 94 1.90 -15.51 40.12
N TYR A 95 3.21 -15.25 40.12
CA TYR A 95 4.19 -15.93 40.97
C TYR A 95 4.70 -14.98 42.07
N PRO A 96 5.03 -15.51 43.27
CA PRO A 96 5.84 -14.81 44.26
C PRO A 96 7.15 -14.31 43.65
N SER A 97 7.74 -13.25 44.22
CA SER A 97 9.02 -12.70 43.75
C SER A 97 10.15 -13.72 43.71
N ASP A 98 10.09 -14.70 44.61
CA ASP A 98 11.18 -15.65 44.87
C ASP A 98 11.01 -16.95 44.08
N VAL A 99 9.97 -17.06 43.24
CA VAL A 99 9.67 -18.26 42.45
C VAL A 99 9.84 -17.96 40.97
N GLU A 100 10.82 -18.61 40.34
CA GLU A 100 10.95 -18.55 38.89
C GLU A 100 9.72 -19.17 38.21
N ARG A 101 9.13 -18.40 37.30
CA ARG A 101 8.00 -18.87 36.48
C ARG A 101 8.49 -20.00 35.58
N PRO A 102 7.86 -21.19 35.61
CA PRO A 102 8.16 -22.25 34.66
C PRO A 102 7.99 -21.72 33.23
N THR A 103 8.97 -21.98 32.37
CA THR A 103 8.89 -21.64 30.95
C THR A 103 7.77 -22.45 30.32
N LYS A 104 6.63 -21.80 30.06
CA LYS A 104 5.57 -22.44 29.26
C LYS A 104 6.16 -22.74 27.89
N PRO A 105 6.01 -23.95 27.34
CA PRO A 105 6.38 -24.20 25.96
C PRO A 105 5.62 -23.18 25.10
N LYS A 106 6.35 -22.43 24.29
CA LYS A 106 5.78 -21.49 23.32
C LYS A 106 4.78 -22.30 22.51
N ARG A 107 3.47 -22.00 22.62
CA ARG A 107 2.51 -22.51 21.65
C ARG A 107 3.07 -22.07 20.30
N SER A 108 3.47 -23.01 19.46
CA SER A 108 3.69 -22.72 18.05
C SER A 108 2.32 -22.27 17.57
N ASP A 109 2.19 -20.99 17.27
CA ASP A 109 1.06 -20.45 16.53
C ASP A 109 1.10 -21.14 15.16
N GLY A 110 0.46 -22.30 15.11
CA GLY A 110 0.24 -23.04 13.90
C GLY A 110 -0.77 -22.27 13.07
N ASP A 111 -0.42 -22.13 11.79
CA ASP A 111 -1.31 -21.85 10.67
C ASP A 111 -1.42 -20.38 10.22
N GLU A 112 -0.29 -19.84 9.74
CA GLU A 112 -0.30 -18.79 8.71
C GLU A 112 -0.70 -19.38 7.34
N THR A 113 -1.90 -19.95 7.16
CA THR A 113 -2.50 -20.03 5.82
C THR A 113 -4.02 -20.15 5.89
N GLY A 114 -4.70 -19.02 6.13
CA GLY A 114 -6.14 -18.88 5.89
C GLY A 114 -6.55 -18.91 4.41
N GLY A 115 -6.01 -19.86 3.64
CA GLY A 115 -6.40 -20.14 2.26
C GLY A 115 -7.47 -21.23 2.21
N PRO A 116 -8.51 -21.10 1.38
CA PRO A 116 -9.56 -22.12 1.31
C PRO A 116 -9.00 -23.46 0.80
N PRO A 117 -9.55 -24.59 1.29
CA PRO A 117 -9.05 -25.92 0.94
C PRO A 117 -9.16 -26.18 -0.57
N ARG A 118 -8.06 -26.64 -1.18
CA ARG A 118 -8.06 -27.09 -2.57
C ARG A 118 -8.87 -28.39 -2.66
N ARG A 119 -9.97 -28.35 -3.42
CA ARG A 119 -10.69 -29.57 -3.82
C ARG A 119 -9.77 -30.42 -4.68
N THR A 120 -9.45 -31.62 -4.20
CA THR A 120 -8.99 -32.74 -5.02
C THR A 120 -10.13 -33.28 -5.86
#